data_AF-A0A1U7SIP4-F1
#
_entry.id   AF-A0A1U7SIP4-F1
#
_cell.length_a   1.000
_cell.length_b   1.000
_cell.length_c   1.000
_cell.angle_alpha   90.00
_cell.angle_beta   90.00
_cell.angle_gamma   90.00
#
_symmetry.space_group_name_H-M   'P 1'
#
loop_
_entity.id
_entity.type
_entity.pdbx_description
1 polymer ?
#
loop_
_entity_poly.entity_id
_entity_poly.type
_entity_poly.pdbx_seq_one_letter_code
_entity_poly.pdbx_strand_id
1 'polypeptide(L)'
;MALPALGYILTFRDSPALRQLLLPAMMMMMRSIGFILVLALAGATLRPPLSKECSLIGLWQNDLGSEMKVMGVSSTGYFFGTYLTSVTSSDKPISESPIHGSQQMGDQEQLTFGFTVAWSFSDSTTVFVGQCFVDDKGKETLQTMWLLRKKADSRQDNWKATLVGTNVFTRAKYKSPGRAGRVL
;
A
#
# COMPACT_ATOMS: atom_id res chain seq x y z
N MET A 1 41.12 55.53 42.16
CA MET A 1 40.87 54.11 42.49
C MET A 1 40.62 53.39 41.17
N ALA A 2 41.61 52.68 40.64
CA ALA A 2 41.51 51.95 39.37
C ALA A 2 41.76 50.46 39.64
N LEU A 3 40.84 49.60 39.21
CA LEU A 3 40.94 48.14 39.31
C LEU A 3 41.98 47.59 38.31
N PRO A 4 42.79 46.59 38.69
CA PRO A 4 43.41 45.67 37.73
C PRO A 4 42.59 44.37 37.68
N ALA A 5 41.66 44.29 36.73
CA ALA A 5 40.88 43.08 36.43
C ALA A 5 41.44 42.26 35.26
N LEU A 6 42.72 42.45 34.87
CA LEU A 6 43.29 41.85 33.65
C LEU A 6 44.44 40.86 33.86
N GLY A 7 44.73 40.43 35.10
CA GLY A 7 45.85 39.53 35.39
C GLY A 7 45.51 38.03 35.38
N TYR A 8 44.25 37.64 35.53
CA TYR A 8 43.86 36.25 35.78
C TYR A 8 43.42 35.44 34.55
N ILE A 9 43.23 36.07 33.40
CA ILE A 9 42.71 35.38 32.20
C ILE A 9 43.82 34.74 31.36
N LEU A 10 45.09 35.16 31.50
CA LEU A 10 46.17 34.70 30.61
C LEU A 10 47.04 33.55 31.15
N THR A 11 46.89 33.11 32.40
CA THR A 11 47.71 31.99 32.94
C THR A 11 47.07 30.61 32.80
N PHE A 12 45.79 30.52 32.41
CA PHE A 12 45.14 29.23 32.16
C PHE A 12 45.42 28.66 30.75
N ARG A 13 46.07 29.44 29.88
CA ARG A 13 46.25 29.07 28.46
C ARG A 13 47.37 28.05 28.21
N ASP A 14 48.33 27.89 29.14
CA ASP A 14 49.50 27.03 28.94
C ASP A 14 49.86 26.20 30.18
N SER A 15 48.87 25.61 30.85
CA SER A 15 49.14 24.58 31.86
C SER A 15 49.38 23.23 31.16
N PRO A 16 50.62 22.68 31.15
CA PRO A 16 50.93 21.45 30.41
C PRO A 16 50.14 20.24 30.91
N ALA A 17 49.82 20.21 32.21
CA ALA A 17 48.97 19.20 32.82
C ALA A 17 47.52 19.23 32.28
N LEU A 18 46.99 20.43 32.00
CA LEU A 18 45.66 20.60 31.43
C LEU A 18 45.64 20.15 29.96
N ARG A 19 46.69 20.41 29.18
CA ARG A 19 46.84 19.87 27.81
C ARG A 19 46.98 18.35 27.80
N GLN A 20 47.71 17.76 28.74
CA GLN A 20 47.91 16.31 28.85
C GLN A 20 46.63 15.55 29.22
N LEU A 21 45.71 16.17 29.96
CA LEU A 21 44.40 15.60 30.27
C LEU A 21 43.37 15.85 29.15
N LEU A 22 43.35 17.07 28.59
CA LEU A 22 42.31 17.48 27.64
C LEU A 22 42.55 16.95 26.22
N LEU A 23 43.78 16.87 25.72
CA LEU A 23 44.08 16.39 24.36
C LEU A 23 43.62 14.93 24.11
N PRO A 24 43.94 13.93 24.95
CA PRO A 24 43.45 12.57 24.74
C PRO A 24 41.93 12.47 24.89
N ALA A 25 41.32 13.22 25.83
CA ALA A 25 39.87 13.27 26.00
C ALA A 25 39.16 13.92 24.79
N MET A 26 39.72 15.00 24.24
CA MET A 26 39.22 15.66 23.03
C MET A 26 39.39 14.77 21.79
N MET A 27 40.52 14.06 21.66
CA MET A 27 40.76 13.09 20.58
C MET A 27 39.79 11.90 20.67
N MET A 28 39.47 11.41 21.87
CA MET A 28 38.44 10.40 22.08
C MET A 28 37.04 10.93 21.71
N MET A 29 36.67 12.14 22.13
CA MET A 29 35.40 12.78 21.77
C MET A 29 35.26 13.00 20.25
N MET A 30 36.31 13.46 19.57
CA MET A 30 36.31 13.65 18.12
C MET A 30 36.17 12.33 17.35
N ARG A 31 36.78 11.24 17.85
CA ARG A 31 36.59 9.89 17.30
C ARG A 31 35.16 9.40 17.47
N SER A 32 34.57 9.60 18.65
CA SER A 32 33.18 9.22 18.93
C SER A 32 32.17 10.01 18.10
N ILE A 33 32.34 11.33 17.96
CA ILE A 33 31.48 12.19 17.14
C ILE A 33 31.60 11.81 15.65
N GLY A 34 32.82 11.53 15.17
CA GLY A 34 33.04 11.03 13.81
C GLY A 34 32.33 9.70 13.55
N PHE A 35 32.41 8.75 14.49
CA PHE A 35 31.68 7.47 14.41
C PHE A 35 30.16 7.66 14.41
N ILE A 36 29.62 8.55 15.26
CA ILE A 36 28.19 8.85 15.33
C ILE A 36 27.71 9.51 14.03
N LEU A 37 28.49 10.43 13.45
CA LEU A 37 28.19 11.07 12.17
C LEU A 37 28.17 10.04 11.03
N VAL A 38 29.13 9.11 10.98
CA VAL A 38 29.16 8.03 9.98
C VAL A 38 27.97 7.09 10.13
N LEU A 39 27.59 6.72 11.36
CA LEU A 39 26.41 5.90 11.62
C LEU A 39 25.09 6.62 11.27
N ALA A 40 24.98 7.92 11.55
CA ALA A 40 23.82 8.72 11.16
C ALA A 40 23.71 8.90 9.64
N LEU A 41 24.84 9.09 8.95
CA LEU A 41 24.88 9.16 7.49
C LEU A 41 24.54 7.81 6.84
N ALA A 42 25.05 6.70 7.39
CA ALA A 42 24.70 5.36 6.94
C ALA A 42 23.21 5.05 7.15
N GLY A 43 22.65 5.45 8.30
CA GLY A 43 21.22 5.32 8.61
C GLY A 43 20.31 6.16 7.70
N ALA A 44 20.77 7.35 7.26
CA ALA A 44 20.02 8.18 6.31
C ALA A 44 20.04 7.63 4.87
N THR A 45 21.02 6.80 4.52
CA THR A 45 21.13 6.18 3.18
C THR A 45 20.45 4.83 3.06
N LEU A 46 20.25 4.09 4.15
CA LEU A 46 19.50 2.83 4.14
C LEU A 46 18.00 3.12 4.14
N ARG A 47 17.46 3.42 2.95
CA ARG A 47 16.03 3.22 2.73
C ARG A 47 15.77 1.71 2.70
N PRO A 48 14.87 1.16 3.53
CA PRO A 48 14.47 -0.23 3.37
C PRO A 48 13.99 -0.43 1.92
N PRO A 49 14.35 -1.55 1.26
CA PRO A 49 13.85 -1.83 -0.07
C PRO A 49 12.33 -1.80 -0.01
N LEU A 50 11.74 -1.00 -0.89
CA LEU A 50 10.28 -0.96 -1.03
C LEU A 50 9.84 -2.35 -1.48
N SER A 51 9.03 -3.02 -0.67
CA SER A 51 8.52 -4.36 -1.00
C SER A 51 7.75 -4.26 -2.32
N LYS A 52 8.24 -4.92 -3.36
CA LYS A 52 7.55 -5.00 -4.66
C LYS A 52 6.46 -6.06 -4.67
N GLU A 53 6.24 -6.76 -3.57
CA GLU A 53 5.17 -7.74 -3.44
C GLU A 53 3.81 -7.05 -3.44
N CYS A 54 2.95 -7.47 -4.37
CA CYS A 54 1.55 -7.08 -4.34
C CYS A 54 0.71 -8.03 -3.50
N SER A 55 -0.04 -7.48 -2.54
CA SER A 55 -1.00 -8.25 -1.76
C SER A 55 -2.44 -7.96 -2.19
N LEU A 56 -3.18 -9.00 -2.62
CA LEU A 56 -4.60 -8.84 -2.95
C LEU A 56 -5.47 -8.52 -1.73
N ILE A 57 -5.04 -8.89 -0.51
CA ILE A 57 -5.82 -8.66 0.72
C ILE A 57 -6.09 -7.17 0.92
N GLY A 58 -7.33 -6.82 1.28
CA GLY A 58 -7.73 -5.46 1.59
C GLY A 58 -8.86 -4.93 0.73
N LEU A 59 -9.08 -3.62 0.80
CA LEU A 59 -10.14 -2.92 0.08
C LEU A 59 -9.58 -2.23 -1.17
N TRP A 60 -10.23 -2.50 -2.29
CA TRP A 60 -9.91 -1.99 -3.61
C TRP A 60 -11.10 -1.23 -4.18
N GLN A 61 -10.83 -0.19 -4.96
CA GLN A 61 -11.84 0.54 -5.71
C GLN A 61 -11.41 0.64 -7.17
N ASN A 62 -12.34 0.38 -8.10
CA ASN A 62 -12.08 0.55 -9.53
C ASN A 62 -12.40 1.96 -10.03
N ASP A 63 -12.05 2.19 -11.29
CA ASP A 63 -12.31 3.39 -12.09
C ASP A 63 -13.80 3.76 -12.23
N LEU A 64 -14.72 2.84 -11.96
CA LEU A 64 -16.17 3.07 -11.93
C LEU A 64 -16.72 3.33 -10.52
N GLY A 65 -15.87 3.32 -9.49
CA GLY A 65 -16.24 3.50 -8.10
C GLY A 65 -16.67 2.22 -7.37
N SER A 66 -16.76 1.08 -8.05
CA SER A 66 -17.07 -0.23 -7.44
C SER A 66 -15.98 -0.64 -6.45
N GLU A 67 -16.40 -1.22 -5.34
CA GLU A 67 -15.50 -1.64 -4.24
C GLU A 67 -15.38 -3.16 -4.21
N MET A 68 -14.16 -3.67 -4.02
CA MET A 68 -13.84 -5.08 -3.84
C MET A 68 -13.06 -5.26 -2.55
N LYS A 69 -13.53 -6.14 -1.66
CA LYS A 69 -12.85 -6.47 -0.41
C LYS A 69 -12.38 -7.91 -0.44
N VAL A 70 -11.07 -8.13 -0.48
CA VAL A 70 -10.47 -9.46 -0.32
C VAL A 70 -10.19 -9.69 1.15
N MET A 71 -10.81 -10.70 1.74
CA MET A 71 -10.77 -10.94 3.19
C MET A 71 -9.59 -11.81 3.62
N GLY A 72 -9.12 -12.70 2.75
CA GLY A 72 -7.97 -13.55 3.02
C GLY A 72 -7.55 -14.35 1.79
N VAL A 73 -6.29 -14.75 1.75
CA VAL A 73 -5.69 -15.63 0.74
C VAL A 73 -5.12 -16.86 1.46
N SER A 74 -5.43 -18.06 0.99
CA SER A 74 -4.93 -19.32 1.53
C SER A 74 -3.47 -19.55 1.15
N SER A 75 -2.81 -20.51 1.81
CA SER A 75 -1.46 -20.97 1.44
C SER A 75 -1.35 -21.56 0.03
N THR A 76 -2.48 -21.88 -0.60
CA THR A 76 -2.59 -22.41 -1.96
C THR A 76 -3.07 -21.36 -2.97
N GLY A 77 -3.20 -20.08 -2.54
CA GLY A 77 -3.55 -18.96 -3.41
C GLY A 77 -5.04 -18.76 -3.63
N TYR A 78 -5.93 -19.54 -3.00
CA TYR A 78 -7.37 -19.29 -3.06
C TYR A 78 -7.75 -18.10 -2.19
N PHE A 79 -8.69 -17.28 -2.65
CA PHE A 79 -9.17 -16.16 -1.87
C PHE A 79 -10.68 -15.98 -2.00
N PHE A 80 -11.24 -15.30 -1.00
CA PHE A 80 -12.65 -14.97 -0.92
C PHE A 80 -12.84 -13.55 -0.42
N GLY A 81 -14.03 -13.01 -0.64
CA GLY A 81 -14.29 -11.61 -0.36
C GLY A 81 -15.69 -11.17 -0.73
N THR A 82 -15.85 -9.87 -0.87
CA THR A 82 -17.08 -9.24 -1.34
C THR A 82 -16.81 -8.24 -2.45
N TYR A 83 -17.82 -8.00 -3.28
CA TYR A 83 -17.83 -7.01 -4.33
C TYR A 83 -19.12 -6.21 -4.27
N LEU A 84 -18.99 -4.88 -4.23
CA LEU A 84 -20.07 -3.93 -4.29
C LEU A 84 -19.90 -3.08 -5.55
N THR A 85 -20.72 -3.36 -6.55
CA THR A 85 -20.69 -2.58 -7.80
C THR A 85 -21.29 -1.18 -7.59
N SER A 86 -20.75 -0.17 -8.27
CA SER A 86 -21.38 1.16 -8.34
C SER A 86 -22.34 1.30 -9.52
N VAL A 87 -22.36 0.32 -10.43
CA VAL A 87 -23.16 0.34 -11.66
C VAL A 87 -23.86 -0.99 -11.87
N THR A 88 -25.06 -0.96 -12.44
CA THR A 88 -25.83 -2.16 -12.80
C THR A 88 -26.68 -1.89 -14.04
N SER A 89 -26.90 -2.92 -14.85
CA SER A 89 -27.92 -2.91 -15.91
C SER A 89 -29.19 -3.67 -15.51
N SER A 90 -29.29 -4.09 -14.24
CA SER A 90 -30.47 -4.76 -13.67
C SER A 90 -31.36 -3.72 -13.00
N ASP A 91 -32.68 -3.92 -13.07
CA ASP A 91 -33.66 -3.10 -12.37
C ASP A 91 -33.74 -3.39 -10.86
N LYS A 92 -33.03 -4.43 -10.40
CA LYS A 92 -32.97 -4.79 -8.98
C LYS A 92 -31.97 -3.89 -8.25
N PRO A 93 -32.24 -3.49 -6.99
CA PRO A 93 -31.30 -2.73 -6.19
C PRO A 93 -29.96 -3.45 -6.08
N ILE A 94 -28.87 -2.70 -6.20
CA ILE A 94 -27.51 -3.21 -6.01
C ILE A 94 -27.36 -3.74 -4.59
N SER A 95 -26.76 -4.91 -4.45
CA SER A 95 -26.36 -5.49 -3.17
C SER A 95 -24.96 -6.08 -3.23
N GLU A 96 -24.32 -6.16 -2.06
CA GLU A 96 -23.02 -6.79 -1.93
C GLU A 96 -23.08 -8.27 -2.39
N SER A 97 -22.11 -8.67 -3.19
CA SER A 97 -22.04 -9.98 -3.82
C SER A 97 -20.75 -10.70 -3.45
N PRO A 98 -20.79 -12.02 -3.17
CA PRO A 98 -19.60 -12.78 -2.81
C PRO A 98 -18.65 -12.92 -4.00
N ILE A 99 -17.34 -12.93 -3.69
CA ILE A 99 -16.30 -13.31 -4.66
C ILE A 99 -15.51 -14.51 -4.18
N HIS A 100 -15.11 -15.34 -5.15
CA HIS A 100 -14.19 -16.45 -4.96
C HIS A 100 -13.19 -16.47 -6.11
N GLY A 101 -11.92 -16.64 -5.80
CA GLY A 101 -10.86 -16.61 -6.81
C GLY A 101 -9.60 -17.35 -6.39
N SER A 102 -8.61 -17.28 -7.27
CA SER A 102 -7.26 -17.74 -6.99
C SER A 102 -6.23 -16.80 -7.61
N GLN A 103 -5.06 -16.76 -7.00
CA GLN A 103 -3.87 -16.12 -7.53
C GLN A 103 -2.78 -17.15 -7.78
N GLN A 104 -1.89 -16.86 -8.73
CA GLN A 104 -0.65 -17.63 -8.89
C GLN A 104 0.21 -17.48 -7.64
N MET A 105 0.91 -18.54 -7.28
CA MET A 105 1.80 -18.60 -6.12
C MET A 105 3.26 -18.67 -6.58
N GLY A 106 4.14 -17.98 -5.87
CA GLY A 106 5.59 -17.99 -6.12
C GLY A 106 6.23 -16.64 -5.77
N ASP A 107 7.55 -16.56 -5.87
CA ASP A 107 8.34 -15.36 -5.55
C ASP A 107 8.19 -14.22 -6.58
N GLN A 108 7.11 -14.25 -7.39
CA GLN A 108 6.85 -13.24 -8.39
C GLN A 108 6.26 -12.00 -7.73
N GLU A 109 6.97 -10.87 -7.88
CA GLU A 109 6.55 -9.56 -7.37
C GLU A 109 5.20 -9.09 -7.94
N GLN A 110 4.73 -9.66 -9.07
CA GLN A 110 3.54 -9.22 -9.80
C GLN A 110 2.65 -10.40 -10.26
N LEU A 111 1.87 -10.92 -9.32
CA LEU A 111 1.07 -12.13 -9.45
C LEU A 111 -0.14 -11.90 -10.38
N THR A 112 -0.42 -12.87 -11.25
CA THR A 112 -1.71 -12.94 -11.97
C THR A 112 -2.78 -13.61 -11.11
N PHE A 113 -4.03 -13.21 -11.26
CA PHE A 113 -5.14 -13.75 -10.49
C PHE A 113 -6.43 -13.74 -11.30
N GLY A 114 -7.43 -14.47 -10.82
CA GLY A 114 -8.79 -14.39 -11.32
C GLY A 114 -9.82 -14.67 -10.23
N PHE A 115 -11.00 -14.09 -10.36
CA PHE A 115 -12.11 -14.31 -9.44
C PHE A 115 -13.46 -14.26 -10.14
N THR A 116 -14.44 -14.89 -9.52
CA THR A 116 -15.84 -14.88 -9.92
C THR A 116 -16.65 -14.06 -8.93
N VAL A 117 -17.52 -13.19 -9.45
CA VAL A 117 -18.60 -12.53 -8.71
C VAL A 117 -19.91 -13.23 -9.03
N ALA A 118 -20.54 -13.82 -8.02
CA ALA A 118 -21.90 -14.35 -8.14
C ALA A 118 -22.87 -13.28 -7.65
N TRP A 119 -23.58 -12.61 -8.57
CA TRP A 119 -24.37 -11.42 -8.23
C TRP A 119 -25.59 -11.76 -7.37
N SER A 120 -25.63 -11.26 -6.13
CA SER A 120 -26.72 -11.53 -5.17
C SER A 120 -28.07 -10.94 -5.59
N PHE A 121 -28.07 -9.98 -6.51
CA PHE A 121 -29.25 -9.24 -6.96
C PHE A 121 -29.61 -9.50 -8.43
N SER A 122 -28.97 -10.45 -9.14
CA SER A 122 -29.33 -10.77 -10.52
C SER A 122 -28.98 -12.21 -10.90
N ASP A 123 -29.55 -12.72 -11.98
CA ASP A 123 -29.24 -14.07 -12.50
C ASP A 123 -27.96 -14.08 -13.35
N SER A 124 -27.03 -13.16 -13.12
CA SER A 124 -25.79 -13.03 -13.89
C SER A 124 -24.57 -13.42 -13.06
N THR A 125 -23.45 -13.65 -13.76
CA THR A 125 -22.15 -13.94 -13.15
C THR A 125 -21.08 -13.14 -13.87
N THR A 126 -20.10 -12.59 -13.14
CA THR A 126 -18.94 -11.95 -13.76
C THR A 126 -17.67 -12.64 -13.35
N VAL A 127 -16.77 -12.87 -14.31
CA VAL A 127 -15.40 -13.29 -14.00
C VAL A 127 -14.45 -12.14 -14.30
N PHE A 128 -13.46 -11.96 -13.45
CA PHE A 128 -12.34 -11.06 -13.63
C PHE A 128 -11.06 -11.88 -13.75
N VAL A 129 -10.16 -11.46 -14.62
CA VAL A 129 -8.78 -11.96 -14.70
C VAL A 129 -7.85 -10.76 -14.84
N GLY A 130 -6.70 -10.80 -14.18
CA GLY A 130 -5.79 -9.68 -14.20
C GLY A 130 -4.45 -9.97 -13.58
N GLN A 131 -3.69 -8.89 -13.44
CA GLN A 131 -2.37 -8.89 -12.83
C GLN A 131 -2.25 -7.69 -11.91
N CYS A 132 -1.57 -7.89 -10.78
CA CYS A 132 -1.20 -6.80 -9.90
C CYS A 132 0.17 -6.22 -10.26
N PHE A 133 0.25 -4.90 -10.36
CA PHE A 133 1.47 -4.15 -10.62
C PHE A 133 1.79 -3.23 -9.44
N VAL A 134 3.08 -3.10 -9.12
CA VAL A 134 3.60 -2.15 -8.14
C VAL A 134 4.56 -1.20 -8.86
N ASP A 135 4.31 0.10 -8.79
CA ASP A 135 5.19 1.11 -9.42
C ASP A 135 6.43 1.44 -8.56
N ASP A 136 7.35 2.23 -9.09
CA ASP A 136 8.58 2.66 -8.40
C ASP A 136 8.32 3.43 -7.10
N LYS A 137 7.08 3.88 -6.86
CA LYS A 137 6.63 4.58 -5.66
C LYS A 137 5.87 3.65 -4.70
N GLY A 138 5.76 2.36 -5.01
CA GLY A 138 5.07 1.36 -4.20
C GLY A 138 3.55 1.39 -4.36
N LYS A 139 3.03 2.08 -5.38
CA LYS A 139 1.59 2.14 -5.63
C LYS A 139 1.15 0.85 -6.33
N GLU A 140 0.30 0.10 -5.65
CA GLU A 140 -0.31 -1.10 -6.20
C GLU A 140 -1.51 -0.75 -7.11
N THR A 141 -1.61 -1.45 -8.24
CA THR A 141 -2.71 -1.34 -9.20
C THR A 141 -3.07 -2.72 -9.73
N LEU A 142 -4.36 -3.08 -9.74
CA LEU A 142 -4.83 -4.29 -10.41
C LEU A 142 -5.33 -3.92 -11.81
N GLN A 143 -4.66 -4.41 -12.85
CA GLN A 143 -5.18 -4.30 -14.21
C GLN A 143 -5.97 -5.56 -14.54
N THR A 144 -7.24 -5.39 -14.87
CA THR A 144 -8.16 -6.51 -15.06
C THR A 144 -8.96 -6.39 -16.35
N MET A 145 -9.30 -7.55 -16.90
CA MET A 145 -10.38 -7.71 -17.85
C MET A 145 -11.49 -8.53 -17.20
N TRP A 146 -12.72 -8.37 -17.68
CA TRP A 146 -13.85 -9.14 -17.19
C TRP A 146 -14.78 -9.60 -18.30
N LEU A 147 -15.47 -10.70 -18.02
CA LEU A 147 -16.63 -11.17 -18.78
C LEU A 147 -17.84 -11.19 -17.87
N LEU A 148 -18.88 -10.45 -18.24
CA LEU A 148 -20.18 -10.50 -17.57
C LEU A 148 -21.11 -11.41 -18.38
N ARG A 149 -21.54 -12.50 -17.76
CA ARG A 149 -22.46 -13.46 -18.33
C ARG A 149 -23.87 -13.23 -17.81
N LYS A 150 -24.75 -12.74 -18.68
CA LYS A 150 -26.20 -12.69 -18.44
C LYS A 150 -26.79 -14.10 -18.56
N LYS A 151 -27.87 -14.38 -17.83
CA LYS A 151 -28.76 -15.50 -18.12
C LYS A 151 -29.43 -15.26 -19.47
N ALA A 152 -29.34 -16.24 -20.36
CA ALA A 152 -30.06 -16.23 -21.63
C ALA A 152 -31.39 -16.97 -21.45
N ASP A 153 -32.47 -16.45 -22.03
CA ASP A 153 -33.79 -17.09 -21.97
C ASP A 153 -33.84 -18.39 -22.79
N SER A 154 -33.01 -18.48 -23.83
CA SER A 154 -32.89 -19.63 -24.70
C SER A 154 -31.46 -19.85 -25.17
N ARG A 155 -31.19 -21.02 -25.78
CA ARG A 155 -29.90 -21.30 -26.43
C ARG A 155 -29.64 -20.34 -27.60
N GLN A 156 -30.69 -19.94 -28.30
CA GLN A 156 -30.63 -19.02 -29.43
C GLN A 156 -30.24 -17.61 -28.98
N ASP A 157 -30.55 -17.22 -27.74
CA ASP A 157 -30.15 -15.93 -27.17
C ASP A 157 -28.71 -15.94 -26.61
N ASN A 158 -27.99 -17.06 -26.67
CA ASN A 158 -26.64 -17.20 -26.11
C ASN A 158 -25.63 -16.21 -26.71
N TRP A 159 -25.76 -15.87 -27.99
CA TRP A 159 -24.79 -15.05 -28.71
C TRP A 159 -24.63 -13.64 -28.13
N LYS A 160 -25.69 -13.09 -27.50
CA LYS A 160 -25.72 -11.75 -26.90
C LYS A 160 -25.54 -11.74 -25.38
N ALA A 161 -25.32 -12.91 -24.78
CA ALA A 161 -25.38 -13.07 -23.32
C ALA A 161 -24.04 -12.78 -22.60
N THR A 162 -22.95 -12.55 -23.33
CA THR A 162 -21.64 -12.25 -22.74
C THR A 162 -21.18 -10.85 -23.11
N LEU A 163 -20.95 -10.01 -22.11
CA LEU A 163 -20.31 -8.70 -22.25
C LEU A 163 -18.84 -8.78 -21.81
N VAL A 164 -18.00 -7.89 -22.34
CA VAL A 164 -16.58 -7.80 -22.01
C VAL A 164 -16.21 -6.37 -21.67
N GLY A 165 -15.25 -6.22 -20.76
CA GLY A 165 -14.69 -4.91 -20.44
C GLY A 165 -13.39 -5.02 -19.65
N THR A 166 -12.92 -3.87 -19.19
CA THR A 166 -11.73 -3.75 -18.36
C THR A 166 -12.05 -2.92 -17.13
N ASN A 167 -11.29 -3.13 -16.07
CA ASN A 167 -11.28 -2.23 -14.91
C ASN A 167 -9.88 -2.14 -14.34
N VAL A 168 -9.58 -0.96 -13.79
CA VAL A 168 -8.33 -0.70 -13.09
C VAL A 168 -8.66 -0.44 -11.63
N PHE A 169 -8.17 -1.31 -10.74
CA PHE A 169 -8.38 -1.15 -9.31
C PHE A 169 -7.17 -0.52 -8.63
N THR A 170 -7.43 0.34 -7.66
CA THR A 170 -6.43 0.89 -6.74
C THR A 170 -6.87 0.68 -5.30
N ARG A 171 -5.93 0.76 -4.36
CA ARG A 171 -6.24 0.73 -2.93
C ARG A 171 -7.29 1.79 -2.60
N ALA A 172 -8.39 1.37 -1.98
CA ALA A 172 -9.44 2.29 -1.57
C ALA A 172 -8.92 3.21 -0.46
N LYS A 173 -9.25 4.51 -0.52
CA LYS A 173 -8.93 5.44 0.55
C LYS A 173 -9.81 5.13 1.76
N TYR A 174 -9.24 5.20 2.95
CA TYR A 174 -10.01 5.12 4.19
C TYR A 174 -11.05 6.24 4.20
N LYS A 175 -12.33 5.91 4.11
CA LYS A 175 -13.40 6.88 4.40
C LYS A 175 -13.42 7.01 5.92
N SER A 176 -12.96 8.14 6.46
CA SER A 176 -13.20 8.47 7.86
C SER A 176 -14.70 8.28 8.13
N PRO A 177 -15.10 7.62 9.24
CA PRO A 177 -16.51 7.51 9.58
C PRO A 177 -17.09 8.93 9.59
N GLY A 178 -17.97 9.19 8.62
CA GLY A 178 -18.54 10.50 8.42
C GLY A 178 -19.24 10.93 9.69
N ARG A 179 -18.82 12.07 10.22
CA ARG A 179 -19.59 12.87 11.19
C ARG A 179 -21.01 12.96 10.62
N ALA A 180 -21.97 12.38 11.34
CA ALA A 180 -23.37 12.31 10.94
C ALA A 180 -23.80 13.66 10.34
N GLY A 181 -24.32 13.61 9.10
CA GLY A 181 -24.75 14.80 8.38
C GLY A 181 -25.74 15.59 9.22
N ARG A 182 -25.49 16.90 9.32
CA ARG A 182 -26.52 17.86 9.71
C ARG A 182 -27.58 17.83 8.61
N VAL A 183 -28.80 17.48 9.00
CA VAL A 183 -30.00 17.66 8.18
C VAL A 183 -30.16 19.15 7.90
N LEU A 184 -30.31 19.51 6.62
CA LEU A 184 -30.95 20.76 6.20
C LEU A 184 -32.42 20.47 5.96
#